data_AF-A0A1C8ZQB6-F1
#
_entry.id   AF-A0A1C8ZQB6-F1
#
_cell.length_a   1.000
_cell.length_b   1.000
_cell.length_c   1.000
_cell.angle_alpha   90.00
_cell.angle_beta   90.00
_cell.angle_gamma   90.00
#
_symmetry.space_group_name_H-M   'P 1'
#
loop_
_entity.id
_entity.type
_entity.pdbx_description
1 polymer ?
#
loop_
_entity_poly.entity_id
_entity_poly.type
_entity_poly.pdbx_seq_one_letter_code
_entity_poly.pdbx_strand_id
1 'polypeptide(L)'
;MKEKIGNLELEVEAILELDGQEYKVVNVPSADEYRGFPPSWEFVRNHMLTWRPYIKVKFIEINNQQIPALGNILLNMDEEMYEFLFDLYQTFKVNKPSIETNISTVITRQIEKLEEKIGKTFNEEEKTKLYIRFGIEASILRDIGAIN
;
A
#
# COMPACT_ATOMS: atom_id res chain seq x y z
N MET A 1 -20.56 7.07 -2.80
CA MET A 1 -21.09 6.57 -1.49
C MET A 1 -19.89 6.32 -0.59
N LYS A 2 -19.91 6.63 0.71
CA LYS A 2 -18.73 6.40 1.57
C LYS A 2 -18.93 5.20 2.51
N GLU A 3 -17.87 4.45 2.75
CA GLU A 3 -17.87 3.28 3.62
C GLU A 3 -16.64 3.28 4.53
N LYS A 4 -16.83 2.86 5.79
CA LYS A 4 -15.75 2.75 6.75
C LYS A 4 -14.98 1.45 6.51
N ILE A 5 -13.70 1.58 6.17
CA ILE A 5 -12.78 0.47 5.94
C ILE A 5 -11.61 0.62 6.90
N GLY A 6 -11.57 -0.26 7.90
CA GLY A 6 -10.66 -0.13 9.03
C GLY A 6 -10.85 1.21 9.74
N ASN A 7 -9.84 2.07 9.66
CA ASN A 7 -9.80 3.39 10.28
C ASN A 7 -10.14 4.54 9.33
N LEU A 8 -10.33 4.29 8.03
CA LEU A 8 -10.64 5.33 7.04
C LEU A 8 -12.09 5.26 6.55
N GLU A 9 -12.63 6.40 6.14
CA GLU A 9 -13.86 6.48 5.34
C GLU A 9 -13.49 6.69 3.87
N LEU A 10 -13.77 5.68 3.05
CA LEU A 10 -13.38 5.66 1.64
C LEU A 10 -14.59 5.68 0.72
N GLU A 11 -14.40 6.17 -0.50
CA GLU A 11 -15.45 6.27 -1.50
C GLU A 11 -15.62 4.96 -2.27
N VAL A 12 -16.82 4.40 -2.23
CA VAL A 12 -17.27 3.30 -3.08
C VAL A 12 -17.58 3.87 -4.47
N GLU A 13 -16.80 3.44 -5.45
CA GLU A 13 -16.94 3.85 -6.85
C GLU A 13 -17.91 2.96 -7.61
N ALA A 14 -17.87 1.66 -7.34
CA ALA A 14 -18.69 0.68 -8.04
C ALA A 14 -18.97 -0.54 -7.16
N ILE A 15 -19.98 -1.31 -7.58
CA ILE A 15 -20.28 -2.63 -7.06
C ILE A 15 -20.24 -3.58 -8.26
N LEU A 16 -19.46 -4.64 -8.15
CA LEU A 16 -19.24 -5.65 -9.18
C LEU A 16 -19.71 -7.01 -8.67
N GLU A 17 -20.28 -7.83 -9.54
CA GLU A 17 -20.56 -9.23 -9.24
C GLU A 17 -19.53 -10.11 -9.97
N LEU A 18 -18.81 -10.93 -9.22
CA LEU A 18 -17.80 -11.85 -9.74
C LEU A 18 -18.10 -13.24 -9.14
N ASP A 19 -18.33 -14.23 -10.00
CA ASP A 19 -18.63 -15.61 -9.61
C ASP A 19 -19.78 -15.75 -8.59
N GLY A 20 -20.81 -14.88 -8.71
CA GLY A 20 -21.97 -14.85 -7.81
C GLY A 20 -21.69 -14.20 -6.44
N GLN A 21 -20.54 -13.55 -6.27
CA GLN A 21 -20.16 -12.80 -5.09
C GLN A 21 -20.10 -11.30 -5.41
N GLU A 22 -20.73 -10.49 -4.57
CA GLU A 22 -20.69 -9.04 -4.68
C GLU A 22 -19.39 -8.48 -4.10
N TYR A 23 -18.72 -7.64 -4.89
CA TYR A 23 -17.50 -6.93 -4.56
C TYR A 23 -17.73 -5.42 -4.65
N LYS A 24 -17.28 -4.70 -3.63
CA LYS A 24 -17.28 -3.23 -3.65
C LYS A 24 -15.92 -2.73 -4.11
N VAL A 25 -15.90 -1.88 -5.14
CA VAL A 25 -14.69 -1.20 -5.60
C VAL A 25 -14.58 0.10 -4.83
N VAL A 26 -13.46 0.26 -4.12
CA VAL A 26 -13.25 1.38 -3.22
C VAL A 26 -11.97 2.09 -3.55
N ASN A 27 -12.05 3.42 -3.69
CA ASN A 27 -10.90 4.24 -4.03
C ASN A 27 -10.04 4.49 -2.79
N VAL A 28 -8.78 4.10 -2.87
CA VAL A 28 -7.78 4.26 -1.82
C VAL A 28 -6.88 5.43 -2.22
N PRO A 29 -6.83 6.50 -1.41
CA PRO A 29 -6.04 7.68 -1.75
C PRO A 29 -4.54 7.37 -1.71
N SER A 30 -3.79 8.03 -2.59
CA SER A 30 -2.33 8.06 -2.50
C SER A 30 -1.83 9.00 -1.41
N ALA A 31 -0.53 8.99 -1.14
CA ALA A 31 0.07 9.95 -0.20
C ALA A 31 -0.06 11.41 -0.67
N ASP A 32 -0.13 11.64 -1.98
CA ASP A 32 -0.28 12.98 -2.56
C ASP A 32 -1.74 13.48 -2.52
N GLU A 33 -2.70 12.55 -2.50
CA GLU A 33 -4.13 12.85 -2.39
C GLU A 33 -4.61 12.96 -0.93
N TYR A 34 -3.97 12.24 -0.01
CA TYR A 34 -4.36 12.22 1.39
C TYR A 34 -3.99 13.55 2.08
N ARG A 35 -5.01 14.28 2.53
CA ARG A 35 -4.80 15.55 3.25
C ARG A 35 -4.35 15.30 4.69
N GLY A 36 -3.09 15.59 4.96
CA GLY A 36 -2.49 15.48 6.30
C GLY A 36 -1.85 14.11 6.54
N PHE A 37 -1.77 13.69 7.79
CA PHE A 37 -1.20 12.39 8.17
C PHE A 37 -2.31 11.37 8.47
N PRO A 38 -2.23 10.14 7.94
CA PRO A 38 -3.18 9.08 8.27
C PRO A 38 -3.13 8.72 9.77
N PRO A 39 -4.21 8.18 10.35
CA PRO A 39 -4.25 7.77 11.76
C PRO A 39 -3.07 6.91 12.22
N SER A 40 -2.55 6.05 11.34
CA SER A 40 -1.42 5.17 11.59
C SER A 40 -0.03 5.82 11.48
N TRP A 41 0.07 7.09 11.09
CA TRP A 41 1.35 7.75 10.81
C TRP A 41 2.36 7.65 11.93
N GLU A 42 1.96 7.95 13.16
CA GLU A 42 2.85 7.91 14.32
C GLU A 42 3.42 6.50 14.56
N PHE A 43 2.60 5.47 14.34
CA PHE A 43 3.07 4.09 14.42
C PHE A 43 4.12 3.82 13.34
N VAL A 44 3.81 4.12 12.08
CA VAL A 44 4.71 3.83 10.95
C VAL A 44 6.02 4.60 11.10
N ARG A 45 5.96 5.90 11.41
CA ARG A 45 7.16 6.72 11.62
C ARG A 45 8.08 6.15 12.68
N ASN A 46 7.52 5.67 13.80
CA ASN A 46 8.32 5.17 14.92
C ASN A 46 8.82 3.73 14.73
N HIS A 47 8.24 2.96 13.80
CA HIS A 47 8.56 1.54 13.62
C HIS A 47 9.09 1.21 12.22
N MET A 48 9.29 2.18 11.32
CA MET A 48 9.67 1.91 9.93
C MET A 48 10.94 1.03 9.78
N LEU A 49 11.88 1.15 10.72
CA LEU A 49 13.15 0.40 10.73
C LEU A 49 13.08 -0.98 11.41
N THR A 50 11.93 -1.34 11.99
CA THR A 50 11.77 -2.58 12.76
C THR A 50 10.48 -3.34 12.43
N TRP A 51 9.52 -2.67 11.80
CA TRP A 51 8.21 -3.21 11.50
C TRP A 51 8.27 -4.17 10.33
N ARG A 52 7.81 -5.40 10.60
CA ARG A 52 7.57 -6.42 9.60
C ARG A 52 6.06 -6.55 9.39
N PRO A 53 5.50 -6.01 8.30
CA PRO A 53 4.07 -5.99 8.08
C PRO A 53 3.53 -7.39 7.80
N TYR A 54 2.40 -7.71 8.42
CA TYR A 54 1.58 -8.87 8.10
C TYR A 54 0.57 -8.51 7.00
N ILE A 55 0.64 -9.21 5.86
CA ILE A 55 -0.15 -8.88 4.67
C ILE A 55 -1.51 -9.60 4.67
N LYS A 56 -2.59 -8.83 4.79
CA LYS A 56 -3.97 -9.35 4.81
C LYS A 56 -4.61 -9.41 3.43
N VAL A 57 -4.20 -8.55 2.49
CA VAL A 57 -4.73 -8.55 1.13
C VAL A 57 -4.44 -9.85 0.39
N LYS A 58 -5.33 -10.16 -0.56
CA LYS A 58 -5.15 -11.16 -1.60
C LYS A 58 -5.16 -10.46 -2.95
N PHE A 59 -4.42 -10.95 -3.93
CA PHE A 59 -4.54 -10.50 -5.30
C PHE A 59 -5.45 -11.48 -6.03
N ILE A 60 -6.57 -10.99 -6.54
CA ILE A 60 -7.51 -11.77 -7.35
C ILE A 60 -7.30 -11.42 -8.82
N GLU A 61 -7.47 -12.40 -9.71
CA GLU A 61 -7.30 -12.17 -11.14
C GLU A 61 -8.65 -11.83 -11.78
N ILE A 62 -8.74 -10.66 -12.40
CA ILE A 62 -9.92 -10.18 -13.13
C ILE A 62 -9.42 -9.67 -14.48
N ASN A 63 -9.90 -10.26 -15.58
CA ASN A 63 -9.49 -9.89 -16.94
C ASN A 63 -7.95 -9.86 -17.13
N ASN A 64 -7.25 -10.87 -16.61
CA ASN A 64 -5.77 -10.99 -16.61
C ASN A 64 -5.05 -9.87 -15.83
N GLN A 65 -5.74 -9.11 -14.98
CA GLN A 65 -5.16 -8.13 -14.07
C GLN A 65 -5.28 -8.63 -12.63
N GLN A 66 -4.21 -8.45 -11.86
CA GLN A 66 -4.22 -8.77 -10.43
C GLN A 66 -4.74 -7.56 -9.65
N ILE A 67 -5.89 -7.71 -9.01
CA ILE A 67 -6.53 -6.65 -8.24
C ILE A 67 -6.40 -6.96 -6.74
N PRO A 68 -5.87 -6.03 -5.92
CA PRO A 68 -5.77 -6.23 -4.49
C PRO A 68 -7.16 -6.21 -3.84
N ALA A 69 -7.46 -7.24 -3.06
CA ALA A 69 -8.74 -7.46 -2.40
C ALA A 69 -8.58 -7.69 -0.90
N LEU A 70 -9.47 -7.08 -0.12
CA LEU A 70 -9.63 -7.28 1.31
C LEU A 70 -11.05 -7.81 1.60
N GLY A 71 -11.19 -9.13 1.67
CA GLY A 71 -12.51 -9.75 1.72
C GLY A 71 -13.29 -9.49 0.42
N ASN A 72 -14.44 -8.84 0.53
CA ASN A 72 -15.31 -8.48 -0.61
C ASN A 72 -15.07 -7.04 -1.10
N ILE A 73 -13.91 -6.47 -0.78
CA ILE A 73 -13.56 -5.10 -1.17
C ILE A 73 -12.39 -5.17 -2.13
N LEU A 74 -12.53 -4.57 -3.31
CA LEU A 74 -11.47 -4.35 -4.27
C LEU A 74 -10.89 -2.97 -4.05
N LEU A 75 -9.58 -2.90 -3.87
CA LEU A 75 -8.87 -1.66 -3.63
C LEU A 75 -8.48 -1.06 -4.98
N ASN A 76 -9.16 0.01 -5.39
CA ASN A 76 -8.74 0.82 -6.51
C ASN A 76 -7.68 1.82 -6.01
N MET A 77 -6.50 1.83 -6.63
CA MET A 77 -5.34 2.59 -6.19
C MET A 77 -4.60 3.10 -7.42
N ASP A 78 -3.81 4.16 -7.26
CA ASP A 78 -2.88 4.56 -8.31
C ASP A 78 -1.76 3.52 -8.52
N GLU A 79 -1.01 3.69 -9.61
CA GLU A 79 0.04 2.75 -10.03
C GLU A 79 1.13 2.62 -8.95
N GLU A 80 1.55 3.71 -8.34
CA GLU A 80 2.64 3.70 -7.35
C GLU A 80 2.24 3.00 -6.05
N MET A 81 1.05 3.31 -5.51
CA MET A 81 0.51 2.64 -4.33
C MET A 81 0.28 1.15 -4.59
N TYR A 82 -0.21 0.80 -5.79
CA TYR A 82 -0.35 -0.59 -6.22
C TYR A 82 1.00 -1.30 -6.26
N GLU A 83 2.01 -0.72 -6.93
CA GLU A 83 3.36 -1.28 -7.03
C GLU A 83 3.98 -1.47 -5.64
N PHE A 84 3.77 -0.51 -4.73
CA PHE A 84 4.26 -0.60 -3.36
C PHE A 84 3.57 -1.73 -2.57
N LEU A 85 2.23 -1.81 -2.60
CA LEU A 85 1.48 -2.89 -1.95
C LEU A 85 1.85 -4.27 -2.51
N PHE A 86 2.03 -4.36 -3.83
CA PHE A 86 2.44 -5.59 -4.49
C PHE A 86 3.84 -6.02 -4.06
N ASP A 87 4.80 -5.10 -4.00
CA ASP A 87 6.15 -5.38 -3.52
C ASP A 87 6.16 -5.81 -2.04
N LEU A 88 5.32 -5.21 -1.19
CA LEU A 88 5.12 -5.66 0.19
C LEU A 88 4.54 -7.07 0.24
N TYR A 89 3.54 -7.37 -0.59
CA TYR A 89 2.95 -8.69 -0.70
C TYR A 89 3.98 -9.75 -1.14
N GLN A 90 4.72 -9.50 -2.22
CA GLN A 90 5.75 -10.41 -2.71
C GLN A 90 6.83 -10.62 -1.66
N THR A 91 7.30 -9.53 -1.04
CA THR A 91 8.36 -9.59 -0.04
C THR A 91 7.89 -10.38 1.19
N PHE A 92 6.80 -9.98 1.85
CA PHE A 92 6.46 -10.51 3.17
C PHE A 92 5.55 -11.75 3.16
N LYS A 93 4.67 -11.88 2.16
CA LYS A 93 3.69 -12.99 2.09
C LYS A 93 4.16 -14.15 1.24
N VAL A 94 4.71 -13.87 0.06
CA VAL A 94 5.18 -14.89 -0.89
C VAL A 94 6.57 -15.39 -0.50
N ASN A 95 7.55 -14.47 -0.43
CA ASN A 95 8.96 -14.84 -0.22
C ASN A 95 9.31 -15.18 1.23
N LYS A 96 8.52 -14.68 2.20
CA LYS A 96 8.70 -14.94 3.65
C LYS A 96 10.16 -14.75 4.09
N PRO A 97 10.65 -13.50 4.11
CA PRO A 97 12.06 -13.20 4.21
C PRO A 97 12.56 -13.42 5.64
N SER A 98 13.87 -13.26 5.84
CA SER A 98 14.52 -13.36 7.15
C SER A 98 13.94 -12.33 8.14
N ILE A 99 14.19 -12.54 9.43
CA ILE A 99 13.67 -11.68 10.51
C ILE A 99 14.18 -10.23 10.44
N GLU A 100 15.30 -10.01 9.77
CA GLU A 100 15.94 -8.69 9.61
C GLU A 100 15.26 -7.84 8.54
N THR A 101 14.47 -8.45 7.65
CA THR A 101 13.75 -7.71 6.60
C THR A 101 12.52 -7.02 7.19
N ASN A 102 12.47 -5.71 7.05
CA ASN A 102 11.42 -4.83 7.54
C ASN A 102 10.89 -3.94 6.41
N ILE A 103 9.87 -3.12 6.70
CA ILE A 103 9.24 -2.29 5.68
C ILE A 103 10.20 -1.28 5.03
N SER A 104 11.20 -0.75 5.75
CA SER A 104 12.15 0.19 5.17
C SER A 104 12.94 -0.42 4.03
N THR A 105 13.23 -1.73 4.06
CA THR A 105 13.89 -2.44 2.95
C THR A 105 13.08 -2.37 1.66
N VAL A 106 11.75 -2.47 1.75
CA VAL A 106 10.87 -2.36 0.58
C VAL A 106 10.77 -0.91 0.11
N ILE A 107 10.71 0.06 1.04
CA ILE A 107 10.71 1.48 0.72
C ILE A 107 12.00 1.88 -0.01
N THR A 108 13.16 1.45 0.47
CA THR A 108 14.45 1.71 -0.18
C THR A 108 14.44 1.21 -1.63
N ARG A 109 13.97 -0.02 -1.86
CA ARG A 109 13.86 -0.58 -3.21
C ARG A 109 12.92 0.21 -4.12
N GLN A 110 11.82 0.74 -3.58
CA GLN A 110 10.92 1.58 -4.37
C GLN A 110 11.59 2.89 -4.78
N ILE A 111 12.35 3.50 -3.88
CA ILE A 111 13.15 4.70 -4.17
C ILE A 111 14.21 4.39 -5.25
N GLU A 112 14.93 3.27 -5.13
CA GLU A 112 15.92 2.83 -6.12
C GLU A 112 15.28 2.59 -7.50
N LYS A 113 14.09 1.97 -7.56
CA LYS A 113 13.33 1.83 -8.82
C LYS A 113 12.99 3.19 -9.43
N LEU A 114 12.63 4.19 -8.62
CA LEU A 114 12.38 5.54 -9.11
C LEU A 114 13.66 6.19 -9.64
N GLU A 115 14.80 6.02 -8.97
CA GLU A 115 16.12 6.48 -9.44
C GLU A 115 16.49 5.85 -10.80
N GLU A 116 16.23 4.55 -10.98
CA GLU A 116 16.42 3.85 -12.25
C GLU A 116 15.52 4.39 -13.36
N LYS A 117 14.21 4.57 -13.07
CA LYS A 117 13.23 5.11 -14.03
C LYS A 117 13.64 6.50 -14.55
N ILE A 118 14.25 7.33 -13.71
CA ILE A 118 14.69 8.70 -14.09
C ILE A 118 16.16 8.81 -14.50
N GLY A 119 16.94 7.73 -14.35
CA GLY A 119 18.37 7.69 -14.68
C GLY A 119 19.26 8.58 -13.80
N LYS A 120 18.85 8.90 -12.57
CA LYS A 120 19.65 9.68 -11.61
C LYS A 120 19.40 9.23 -10.17
N THR A 121 20.42 9.38 -9.32
CA THR A 121 20.31 9.19 -7.87
C THR A 121 19.69 10.43 -7.23
N PHE A 122 18.77 10.24 -6.29
CA PHE A 122 18.22 11.29 -5.46
C PHE A 122 19.23 11.75 -4.40
N ASN A 123 19.20 13.04 -4.08
CA ASN A 123 19.93 13.56 -2.93
C ASN A 123 19.24 13.20 -1.60
N GLU A 124 19.87 13.51 -0.47
CA GLU A 124 19.35 13.18 0.87
C GLU A 124 17.97 13.79 1.16
N GLU A 125 17.72 15.02 0.71
CA GLU A 125 16.44 15.70 0.92
C GLU A 125 15.33 15.04 0.09
N GLU A 126 15.61 14.74 -1.18
CA GLU A 126 14.71 14.02 -2.08
C GLU A 126 14.38 12.62 -1.53
N LYS A 127 15.40 11.87 -1.07
CA LYS A 127 15.20 10.57 -0.42
C LYS A 127 14.34 10.68 0.82
N THR A 128 14.61 11.66 1.68
CA THR A 128 13.83 11.89 2.90
C THR A 128 12.36 12.15 2.58
N LYS A 129 12.07 12.96 1.56
CA LYS A 129 10.69 13.21 1.09
C LYS A 129 10.01 11.92 0.62
N LEU A 130 10.72 11.08 -0.14
CA LEU A 130 10.18 9.80 -0.60
C LEU A 130 9.94 8.82 0.56
N TYR A 131 10.83 8.75 1.55
CA TYR A 131 10.60 7.94 2.76
C TYR A 131 9.35 8.39 3.52
N ILE A 132 9.12 9.70 3.62
CA ILE A 132 7.90 10.24 4.23
C ILE A 132 6.68 9.86 3.40
N ARG A 133 6.73 10.04 2.07
CA ARG A 133 5.64 9.68 1.14
C ARG A 133 5.28 8.20 1.26
N PHE A 134 6.23 7.28 1.14
CA PHE A 134 5.98 5.84 1.33
C PHE A 134 5.58 5.48 2.76
N GLY A 135 6.03 6.23 3.76
CA GLY A 135 5.54 6.11 5.13
C GLY A 135 4.05 6.46 5.26
N ILE A 136 3.59 7.49 4.56
CA ILE A 136 2.17 7.86 4.48
C ILE A 136 1.41 6.75 3.76
N GLU A 137 1.89 6.25 2.62
CA GLU A 137 1.26 5.13 1.90
C GLU A 137 1.13 3.88 2.79
N ALA A 138 2.21 3.51 3.48
CA ALA A 138 2.18 2.40 4.43
C ALA A 138 1.19 2.62 5.59
N SER A 139 1.01 3.88 6.02
CA SER A 139 0.02 4.24 7.03
C SER A 139 -1.40 4.07 6.50
N ILE A 140 -1.68 4.51 5.26
CA ILE A 140 -2.98 4.31 4.59
C ILE A 140 -3.28 2.82 4.46
N LEU A 141 -2.32 2.04 3.94
CA LEU A 141 -2.45 0.58 3.81
C LEU A 141 -2.71 -0.10 5.17
N ARG A 142 -2.07 0.38 6.24
CA ARG A 142 -2.32 -0.11 7.59
C ARG A 142 -3.73 0.26 8.07
N ASP A 143 -4.14 1.50 7.86
CA ASP A 143 -5.42 2.01 8.32
C ASP A 143 -6.62 1.35 7.63
N ILE A 144 -6.51 1.01 6.34
CA ILE A 144 -7.54 0.21 5.65
C ILE A 144 -7.49 -1.28 6.01
N GLY A 145 -6.47 -1.71 6.76
CA GLY A 145 -6.29 -3.09 7.17
C GLY A 145 -5.70 -4.00 6.08
N ALA A 146 -5.09 -3.43 5.03
CA ALA A 146 -4.40 -4.20 4.01
C ALA A 146 -3.12 -4.85 4.55
N ILE A 147 -2.43 -4.14 5.44
CA ILE A 147 -1.24 -4.59 6.17
C ILE A 147 -1.40 -4.30 7.67
N ASN A 148 -0.67 -4.98 8.55
CA ASN A 148 -0.67 -4.72 10.00
C ASN A 148 0.71 -4.93 10.61
#